data_AF-A0AA86W5A8-F1
#
_entry.id   AF-A0AA86W5A8-F1
#
_cell.length_a   1.000
_cell.length_b   1.000
_cell.length_c   1.000
_cell.angle_alpha   90.00
_cell.angle_beta   90.00
_cell.angle_gamma   90.00
#
_symmetry.space_group_name_H-M   'P 1'
#
loop_
_entity.id
_entity.type
_entity.pdbx_description
1 polymer ?
#
loop_
_entity_poly.entity_id
_entity_poly.type
_entity_poly.pdbx_seq_one_letter_code
_entity_poly.pdbx_strand_id
1 'polypeptide(L)'
;LENGFVDTSYYLKSITIYPIKSCGGFSARSWPLSNNGLTHDRQWILKSLTGEILTQKKVPEMGFISTFIDLSQGILFVESTRCKERLQISLESDVYEDAIEEIELYGQRYKVYSYDNEINEWFSDAIGRACSLLRYYSFDQDFMLNKIKGAAKCRDMKNKLNFANEAQFLLVSEESVSDLNRRLSSGCNGRF
;
A
#
# COMPACT_ATOMS: atom_id res chain seq x y z
N LEU A 1 7.68 28.88 42.16
CA LEU A 1 6.81 28.88 40.96
C LEU A 1 7.54 28.06 39.90
N GLU A 2 7.49 26.74 40.00
CA GLU A 2 8.04 25.84 38.99
C GLU A 2 6.98 25.70 37.90
N ASN A 3 7.21 26.36 36.77
CA ASN A 3 6.43 26.13 35.56
C ASN A 3 6.84 24.78 34.98
N GLY A 4 6.14 23.72 35.37
CA GLY A 4 6.21 22.42 34.72
C GLY A 4 5.70 22.52 33.29
N PHE A 5 6.60 22.78 32.34
CA PHE A 5 6.34 22.52 30.93
C PHE A 5 6.18 21.01 30.78
N VAL A 6 4.94 20.55 30.60
CA VAL A 6 4.68 19.19 30.13
C VAL A 6 5.21 19.14 28.70
N ASP A 7 6.31 18.42 28.49
CA ASP A 7 6.84 18.19 27.15
C ASP A 7 5.76 17.47 26.33
N THR A 8 5.09 18.22 25.45
CA THR A 8 4.02 17.73 24.60
C THR A 8 4.60 17.28 23.27
N SER A 9 5.75 16.60 23.31
CA SER A 9 6.44 16.12 22.12
C SER A 9 5.75 14.86 21.60
N TYR A 10 5.31 14.92 20.34
CA TYR A 10 4.80 13.77 19.63
C TYR A 10 5.95 13.10 18.88
N TYR A 11 6.02 11.78 18.95
CA TYR A 11 7.01 11.00 18.21
C TYR A 11 6.32 9.94 17.36
N LEU A 12 6.94 9.61 16.22
CA LEU A 12 6.43 8.56 15.34
C LEU A 12 6.72 7.19 15.97
N LYS A 13 5.67 6.46 16.33
CA LYS A 13 5.80 5.13 16.95
C LYS A 13 6.19 4.05 15.92
N SER A 14 5.49 4.03 14.79
CA SER A 14 5.65 3.04 13.74
C SER A 14 5.06 3.53 12.42
N ILE A 15 5.59 3.04 11.31
CA ILE A 15 5.04 3.21 9.98
C ILE A 15 4.50 1.85 9.53
N THR A 16 3.32 1.82 8.92
CA THR A 16 2.78 0.60 8.30
C THR A 16 2.62 0.82 6.81
N ILE A 17 3.26 -0.03 6.01
CA ILE A 17 3.27 0.03 4.55
C ILE A 17 2.38 -1.08 4.02
N TYR A 18 1.55 -0.76 3.04
CA TYR A 18 0.65 -1.70 2.38
C TYR A 18 0.95 -1.67 0.87
N PRO A 19 1.95 -2.44 0.41
CA PRO A 19 2.32 -2.52 -1.00
C PRO A 19 1.10 -2.81 -1.89
N ILE A 20 0.39 -3.90 -1.59
CA ILE A 20 -0.77 -4.35 -2.35
C ILE A 20 -2.03 -3.86 -1.66
N LYS A 21 -2.87 -3.12 -2.38
CA LYS A 21 -4.16 -2.64 -1.88
C LYS A 21 -5.00 -3.82 -1.41
N SER A 22 -5.60 -3.66 -0.22
CA SER A 22 -6.49 -4.65 0.41
C SER A 22 -5.82 -5.94 0.93
N CYS A 23 -4.49 -6.05 0.84
CA CYS A 23 -3.72 -7.12 1.48
C CYS A 23 -3.11 -6.65 2.81
N GLY A 24 -2.50 -7.58 3.56
CA GLY A 24 -1.77 -7.29 4.78
C GLY A 24 -0.49 -6.49 4.53
N GLY A 25 -0.30 -5.42 5.29
CA GLY A 25 0.91 -4.61 5.29
C GLY A 25 1.97 -5.09 6.28
N PHE A 26 3.11 -4.41 6.29
CA PHE A 26 4.19 -4.64 7.25
C PHE A 26 4.58 -3.35 7.97
N SER A 27 5.17 -3.48 9.16
CA SER A 27 5.60 -2.35 9.96
C SER A 27 7.09 -2.06 9.78
N ALA A 28 7.45 -0.78 9.77
CA ALA A 28 8.82 -0.29 9.71
C ALA A 28 9.04 0.85 10.72
N ARG A 29 10.28 1.00 11.20
CA ARG A 29 10.69 2.13 12.06
C ARG A 29 10.99 3.39 11.25
N SER A 30 11.46 3.20 10.03
CA SER A 30 11.77 4.25 9.06
C SER A 30 11.47 3.73 7.66
N TRP A 31 11.05 4.61 6.77
CA TRP A 31 10.75 4.24 5.39
C TRP A 31 11.00 5.43 4.46
N PRO A 32 11.56 5.22 3.25
CA PRO A 32 11.81 6.30 2.31
C PRO A 32 10.50 6.93 1.81
N LEU A 33 10.61 8.21 1.47
CA LEU A 33 9.55 8.97 0.82
C LEU A 33 9.85 9.12 -0.67
N SER A 34 8.78 9.08 -1.44
CA SER A 34 8.70 9.36 -2.87
C SER A 34 7.70 10.50 -3.09
N ASN A 35 7.62 11.01 -4.33
CA ASN A 35 6.63 12.02 -4.71
C ASN A 35 5.18 11.57 -4.42
N ASN A 36 4.93 10.26 -4.43
CA ASN A 36 3.61 9.66 -4.23
C ASN A 36 3.36 9.13 -2.81
N GLY A 37 4.34 9.25 -1.89
CA GLY A 37 4.17 8.90 -0.47
C GLY A 37 5.29 8.02 0.03
N LEU A 38 4.99 7.15 0.99
CA LEU A 38 5.89 6.06 1.35
C LEU A 38 6.25 5.27 0.10
N THR A 39 7.54 5.07 -0.18
CA THR A 39 7.98 4.38 -1.40
C THR A 39 7.33 3.00 -1.48
N HIS A 40 6.82 2.62 -2.65
CA HIS A 40 6.11 1.34 -2.88
C HIS A 40 4.78 1.14 -2.16
N ASP A 41 4.27 2.15 -1.46
CA ASP A 41 3.01 2.04 -0.75
C ASP A 41 1.80 2.17 -1.70
N ARG A 42 0.86 1.22 -1.61
CA ARG A 42 -0.34 1.10 -2.46
C ARG A 42 -0.05 1.12 -3.96
N GLN A 43 1.11 0.60 -4.40
CA GLN A 43 1.49 0.55 -5.81
C GLN A 43 0.81 -0.57 -6.59
N TRP A 44 0.24 -1.58 -5.91
CA TRP A 44 -0.36 -2.74 -6.56
C TRP A 44 -1.84 -2.91 -6.21
N ILE A 45 -2.59 -3.52 -7.13
CA ILE A 45 -3.99 -3.93 -6.97
C ILE A 45 -4.21 -5.30 -7.62
N LEU A 46 -5.28 -5.99 -7.23
CA LEU A 46 -5.78 -7.16 -7.94
C LEU A 46 -7.00 -6.80 -8.78
N LYS A 47 -7.06 -7.32 -10.00
CA LYS A 47 -8.19 -7.20 -10.94
C LYS A 47 -8.74 -8.60 -11.22
N SER A 48 -10.06 -8.73 -11.25
CA SER A 48 -10.73 -9.97 -11.66
C SER A 48 -10.75 -10.12 -13.18
N LEU A 49 -11.06 -11.32 -13.67
CA LEU A 49 -11.24 -11.57 -15.10
C LEU A 49 -12.38 -10.75 -15.74
N THR A 50 -13.34 -10.27 -14.95
CA THR A 50 -14.44 -9.41 -15.42
C THR A 50 -14.05 -7.93 -15.48
N GLY A 51 -12.82 -7.58 -15.11
CA GLY A 51 -12.30 -6.22 -15.11
C GLY A 51 -12.52 -5.45 -13.81
N GLU A 52 -13.19 -6.06 -12.83
CA GLU A 52 -13.44 -5.44 -11.52
C GLU A 52 -12.18 -5.43 -10.65
N ILE A 53 -11.86 -4.29 -10.03
CA ILE A 53 -10.79 -4.19 -9.03
C ILE A 53 -11.26 -4.80 -7.70
N LEU A 54 -10.48 -5.77 -7.23
CA LEU A 54 -10.76 -6.52 -6.03
C LEU A 54 -10.41 -5.72 -4.78
N THR A 55 -11.23 -5.89 -3.75
CA THR A 55 -11.05 -5.24 -2.44
C THR A 55 -11.31 -6.23 -1.33
N GLN A 56 -10.73 -6.00 -0.15
CA GLN A 56 -10.88 -6.89 1.01
C GLN A 56 -12.36 -7.06 1.41
N LYS A 57 -13.17 -6.02 1.24
CA LYS A 57 -14.60 -6.05 1.52
C LYS A 57 -15.35 -7.06 0.63
N LYS A 58 -14.90 -7.26 -0.61
CA LYS A 58 -15.50 -8.18 -1.58
C LYS A 58 -14.82 -9.55 -1.59
N VAL A 59 -13.53 -9.58 -1.27
CA VAL A 59 -12.66 -10.76 -1.24
C VAL A 59 -11.89 -10.76 0.09
N PRO A 60 -12.51 -11.24 1.19
CA PRO A 60 -11.88 -11.25 2.51
C PRO A 60 -10.55 -12.00 2.55
N GLU A 61 -10.36 -12.97 1.66
CA GLU A 61 -9.16 -13.80 1.54
C GLU A 61 -7.89 -12.97 1.25
N MET A 62 -8.03 -11.79 0.63
CA MET A 62 -6.93 -10.85 0.45
C MET A 62 -6.29 -10.44 1.79
N GLY A 63 -7.07 -10.42 2.87
CA GLY A 63 -6.58 -10.13 4.21
C GLY A 63 -5.61 -11.16 4.78
N PHE A 64 -5.57 -12.38 4.23
CA PHE A 64 -4.62 -13.43 4.62
C PHE A 64 -3.32 -13.40 3.83
N ILE A 65 -3.20 -12.48 2.87
CA ILE A 65 -1.97 -12.26 2.11
C ILE A 65 -1.11 -11.27 2.89
N SER A 66 0.06 -11.70 3.35
CA SER A 66 1.07 -10.83 3.95
C SER A 66 2.08 -10.37 2.90
N THR A 67 2.56 -9.14 3.05
CA THR A 67 3.54 -8.53 2.15
C THR A 67 4.71 -7.96 2.92
N PHE A 68 5.90 -8.00 2.34
CA PHE A 68 7.10 -7.39 2.89
C PHE A 68 8.02 -6.92 1.76
N ILE A 69 8.56 -5.71 1.87
CA ILE A 69 9.51 -5.18 0.88
C ILE A 69 10.91 -5.16 1.48
N ASP A 70 11.84 -5.82 0.79
CA ASP A 70 13.27 -5.67 1.03
C ASP A 70 13.85 -4.71 -0.02
N LEU A 71 14.09 -3.47 0.41
CA LEU A 71 14.67 -2.42 -0.44
C LEU A 71 16.12 -2.72 -0.84
N SER A 72 16.86 -3.51 -0.04
CA SER A 72 18.25 -3.84 -0.34
C SER A 72 18.36 -4.89 -1.45
N GLN A 73 17.39 -5.81 -1.51
CA GLN A 73 17.28 -6.81 -2.57
C GLN A 73 16.47 -6.31 -3.77
N GLY A 74 15.70 -5.24 -3.61
CA GLY A 74 14.77 -4.78 -4.63
C GLY A 74 13.61 -5.76 -4.85
N ILE A 75 13.13 -6.43 -3.79
CA ILE A 75 12.12 -7.50 -3.88
C ILE A 75 10.91 -7.19 -2.99
N LEU A 76 9.72 -7.38 -3.55
CA LEU A 76 8.47 -7.55 -2.81
C LEU A 76 8.22 -9.05 -2.57
N PHE A 77 8.24 -9.44 -1.31
CA PHE A 77 7.85 -10.77 -0.84
C PHE A 77 6.35 -10.80 -0.53
N VAL A 78 5.68 -11.86 -0.99
CA VAL A 78 4.25 -12.07 -0.76
C VAL A 78 4.02 -13.50 -0.26
N GLU A 79 3.26 -13.63 0.82
CA GLU A 79 2.98 -14.91 1.46
C GLU A 79 1.49 -15.07 1.71
N SER A 80 1.01 -16.31 1.70
CA SER A 80 -0.35 -16.67 2.03
C SER A 80 -0.35 -18.05 2.65
N THR A 81 -1.19 -18.30 3.65
CA THR A 81 -1.35 -19.63 4.26
C THR A 81 -1.93 -20.67 3.29
N ARG A 82 -2.47 -20.21 2.16
CA ARG A 82 -3.02 -21.06 1.09
C ARG A 82 -2.00 -21.42 0.01
N CYS A 83 -0.84 -20.77 -0.01
CA CYS A 83 0.22 -21.03 -0.97
C CYS A 83 1.40 -21.69 -0.25
N LYS A 84 2.00 -22.71 -0.86
CA LYS A 84 3.14 -23.43 -0.25
C LYS A 84 4.42 -22.60 -0.27
N GLU A 85 4.61 -21.84 -1.34
CA GLU A 85 5.83 -21.08 -1.57
C GLU A 85 5.56 -19.58 -1.50
N ARG A 86 6.56 -18.87 -0.97
CA ARG A 86 6.58 -17.41 -0.94
C ARG A 86 6.83 -16.89 -2.35
N LEU A 87 5.97 -15.98 -2.82
CA LEU A 87 6.16 -15.31 -4.09
C LEU A 87 7.18 -14.16 -3.93
N GLN A 88 8.03 -13.99 -4.93
CA GLN A 88 9.01 -12.91 -5.01
C GLN A 88 8.75 -12.10 -6.28
N ILE A 89 8.56 -10.79 -6.12
CA ILE A 89 8.32 -9.88 -7.24
C ILE A 89 9.44 -8.84 -7.25
N SER A 90 10.19 -8.76 -8.34
CA SER A 90 11.20 -7.72 -8.50
C SER A 90 10.55 -6.34 -8.58
N LEU A 91 11.12 -5.37 -7.85
CA LEU A 91 10.68 -3.98 -7.85
C LEU A 91 11.14 -3.25 -9.11
N GLU A 92 12.21 -3.73 -9.75
CA GLU A 92 12.87 -3.15 -10.92
C GLU A 92 12.49 -3.86 -12.24
N SER A 93 11.51 -4.76 -12.23
CA SER A 93 11.13 -5.53 -13.44
C SER A 93 11.01 -4.66 -14.69
N ASP A 94 11.65 -5.11 -15.77
CA ASP A 94 11.56 -4.50 -17.09
C ASP A 94 10.08 -4.43 -17.51
N VAL A 95 9.55 -3.20 -17.57
CA VAL A 95 8.18 -2.99 -18.03
C VAL A 95 8.21 -3.08 -19.55
N TYR A 96 7.65 -4.15 -20.10
CA TYR A 96 7.36 -4.21 -21.53
C TYR A 96 6.22 -3.24 -21.84
N GLU A 97 6.44 -2.29 -22.74
CA GLU A 97 5.43 -1.27 -23.10
C GLU A 97 4.11 -1.90 -23.58
N ASP A 98 4.17 -3.09 -24.19
CA ASP A 98 3.01 -3.86 -24.67
C ASP A 98 2.10 -4.39 -23.55
N ALA A 99 2.56 -4.39 -22.29
CA ALA A 99 1.79 -4.85 -21.13
C ALA A 99 1.06 -3.71 -20.37
N ILE A 100 1.12 -2.48 -20.89
CA ILE A 100 0.51 -1.31 -20.24
C ILE A 100 -0.96 -1.17 -20.65
N GLU A 101 -1.87 -1.19 -19.68
CA GLU A 101 -3.29 -0.88 -19.85
C GLU A 101 -3.69 0.39 -19.09
N GLU A 102 -4.78 1.04 -19.51
CA GLU A 102 -5.41 2.14 -18.79
C GLU A 102 -6.64 1.63 -18.03
N ILE A 103 -6.71 1.90 -16.73
CA ILE A 103 -7.86 1.56 -15.88
C ILE A 103 -8.45 2.83 -15.28
N GLU A 104 -9.77 2.83 -15.05
CA GLU A 104 -10.46 3.89 -14.33
C GLU A 104 -10.82 3.44 -12.91
N LEU A 105 -10.39 4.22 -11.93
CA LEU A 105 -10.68 4.00 -10.51
C LEU A 105 -11.15 5.31 -9.89
N TYR A 106 -12.35 5.32 -9.31
CA TYR A 106 -12.94 6.49 -8.66
C TYR A 106 -12.93 7.76 -9.55
N GLY A 107 -13.19 7.60 -10.85
CA GLY A 107 -13.19 8.70 -11.82
C GLY A 107 -11.80 9.20 -12.23
N GLN A 108 -10.74 8.49 -11.84
CA GLN A 108 -9.36 8.80 -12.21
C GLN A 108 -8.76 7.69 -13.07
N ARG A 109 -8.01 8.08 -14.10
CA ARG A 109 -7.33 7.16 -15.03
C ARG A 109 -5.90 6.88 -14.61
N TYR A 110 -5.58 5.59 -14.53
CA TYR A 110 -4.27 5.07 -14.17
C TYR A 110 -3.72 4.24 -15.31
N LYS A 111 -2.45 4.46 -15.66
CA LYS A 111 -1.70 3.51 -16.46
C LYS A 111 -1.15 2.46 -15.50
N VAL A 112 -1.33 1.21 -15.85
CA VAL A 112 -0.88 0.06 -15.06
C VAL A 112 -0.27 -0.96 -15.99
N TYR A 113 0.63 -1.78 -15.48
CA TYR A 113 1.10 -2.94 -16.21
C TYR A 113 0.72 -4.22 -15.47
N SER A 114 0.45 -5.27 -16.24
CA SER A 114 0.12 -6.60 -15.73
C SER A 114 1.36 -7.45 -15.55
N TYR A 115 1.28 -8.39 -14.62
CA TYR A 115 2.29 -9.41 -14.42
C TYR A 115 1.99 -10.67 -15.23
N ASP A 116 2.99 -11.54 -15.33
CA ASP A 116 2.91 -12.82 -16.03
C ASP A 116 1.93 -13.81 -15.40
N ASN A 117 1.76 -14.94 -16.09
CA ASN A 117 0.79 -15.96 -15.69
C ASN A 117 1.15 -16.60 -14.34
N GLU A 118 2.44 -16.80 -14.04
CA GLU A 118 2.89 -17.42 -12.79
C GLU A 118 2.50 -16.56 -11.57
N ILE A 119 2.77 -15.25 -11.62
CA ILE A 119 2.37 -14.32 -10.56
C ILE A 119 0.85 -14.30 -10.41
N ASN A 120 0.11 -14.22 -11.52
CA ASN A 120 -1.35 -14.17 -11.49
C ASN A 120 -1.97 -15.47 -10.94
N GLU A 121 -1.40 -16.63 -11.27
CA GLU A 121 -1.81 -17.92 -10.72
C GLU A 121 -1.59 -17.99 -9.20
N TRP A 122 -0.43 -17.52 -8.72
CA TRP A 122 -0.15 -17.49 -7.28
C TRP A 122 -1.19 -16.66 -6.52
N PHE A 123 -1.55 -15.47 -7.02
CA PHE A 123 -2.61 -14.67 -6.38
C PHE A 123 -3.96 -15.35 -6.48
N SER A 124 -4.27 -15.96 -7.62
CA SER A 124 -5.53 -16.66 -7.84
C SER A 124 -5.72 -17.81 -6.86
N ASP A 125 -4.67 -18.57 -6.57
CA ASP A 125 -4.65 -19.63 -5.56
C ASP A 125 -4.80 -19.05 -4.14
N ALA A 126 -4.08 -17.97 -3.84
CA ALA A 126 -4.13 -17.30 -2.55
C ALA A 126 -5.54 -16.81 -2.20
N ILE A 127 -6.28 -16.26 -3.17
CA ILE A 127 -7.64 -15.74 -2.95
C ILE A 127 -8.74 -16.73 -3.36
N GLY A 128 -8.41 -17.84 -4.02
CA GLY A 128 -9.35 -18.88 -4.46
C GLY A 128 -10.25 -18.48 -5.63
N ARG A 129 -9.83 -17.51 -6.44
CA ARG A 129 -10.53 -17.08 -7.66
C ARG A 129 -9.55 -16.44 -8.64
N ALA A 130 -9.80 -16.60 -9.93
CA ALA A 130 -8.94 -16.07 -10.98
C ALA A 130 -8.83 -14.53 -10.90
N CYS A 131 -7.59 -14.04 -10.85
CA CYS A 131 -7.29 -12.61 -10.81
C CYS A 131 -5.91 -12.32 -11.43
N SER A 132 -5.66 -11.04 -11.67
CA SER A 132 -4.38 -10.54 -12.16
C SER A 132 -3.85 -9.45 -11.23
N LEU A 133 -2.55 -9.49 -10.97
CA LEU A 133 -1.83 -8.42 -10.29
C LEU A 133 -1.53 -7.30 -11.28
N LEU A 134 -1.85 -6.07 -10.88
CA LEU A 134 -1.52 -4.87 -11.63
C LEU A 134 -0.67 -3.94 -10.76
N ARG A 135 0.34 -3.32 -11.36
CA ARG A 135 1.12 -2.25 -10.70
C ARG A 135 0.89 -0.93 -11.39
N TYR A 136 0.84 0.14 -10.60
CA TYR A 136 0.85 1.49 -11.11
C TYR A 136 2.11 1.77 -11.94
N TYR A 137 1.91 2.24 -13.18
CA TYR A 137 2.98 2.66 -14.07
C TYR A 137 3.21 4.17 -13.93
N SER A 138 4.32 4.56 -13.29
CA SER A 138 4.82 5.92 -13.32
C SER A 138 6.05 6.00 -14.22
N PHE A 139 5.94 6.71 -15.34
CA PHE A 139 7.07 7.01 -16.22
C PHE A 139 8.14 7.91 -15.54
N ASP A 140 7.84 8.48 -14.37
CA ASP A 140 8.80 9.19 -13.52
C ASP A 140 9.43 8.24 -12.50
N GLN A 141 10.19 7.24 -12.99
CA GLN A 141 11.23 6.63 -12.17
C GLN A 141 12.44 7.57 -12.17
N ASP A 142 12.69 8.24 -11.04
CA ASP A 142 14.01 8.63 -10.50
C ASP A 142 15.03 9.43 -11.36
N PHE A 143 14.78 9.77 -12.62
CA PHE A 143 15.79 10.45 -13.45
C PHE A 143 15.95 11.96 -13.16
N MET A 144 15.05 12.55 -12.37
CA MET A 144 15.03 14.01 -12.10
C MET A 144 15.53 14.40 -10.70
N LEU A 145 16.02 13.45 -9.90
CA LEU A 145 16.60 13.75 -8.58
C LEU A 145 17.99 14.41 -8.64
N ASN A 146 18.60 14.53 -9.83
CA ASN A 146 19.90 15.19 -9.99
C ASN A 146 19.85 16.66 -10.41
N LYS A 147 18.69 17.31 -10.59
CA LYS A 147 18.67 18.67 -11.17
C LYS A 147 18.01 19.81 -10.42
N ILE A 148 17.34 19.63 -9.28
CA ILE A 148 16.70 20.79 -8.63
C ILE A 148 17.13 20.92 -7.17
N LYS A 149 18.31 21.52 -7.01
CA LYS A 149 18.56 22.42 -5.89
C LYS A 149 17.54 23.54 -5.94
N GLY A 150 16.73 23.66 -4.90
CA GLY A 150 16.07 24.92 -4.54
C GLY A 150 14.55 24.95 -4.76
N ALA A 151 13.90 25.58 -3.79
CA ALA A 151 12.49 25.96 -3.72
C ALA A 151 11.51 24.86 -3.26
N ALA A 152 11.28 24.87 -1.95
CA ALA A 152 10.02 24.43 -1.35
C ALA A 152 8.83 25.07 -2.07
N LYS A 153 8.03 24.27 -2.77
CA LYS A 153 6.65 24.59 -3.16
C LYS A 153 5.76 23.39 -2.91
N CYS A 154 5.50 23.13 -1.63
CA CYS A 154 4.37 22.31 -1.20
C CYS A 154 3.08 23.08 -1.55
N ARG A 155 2.36 22.67 -2.60
CA ARG A 155 0.87 22.69 -2.69
C ARG A 155 0.27 22.45 -4.09
N ASP A 156 1.05 22.53 -5.18
CA ASP A 156 0.45 22.55 -6.54
C ASP A 156 0.92 21.48 -7.53
N MET A 157 1.74 20.51 -7.11
CA MET A 157 1.79 19.26 -7.88
C MET A 157 0.54 18.45 -7.52
N LYS A 158 -0.32 18.19 -8.51
CA LYS A 158 -1.25 17.06 -8.47
C LYS A 158 -0.40 15.78 -8.35
N ASN A 159 0.13 15.52 -7.16
CA ASN A 159 0.81 14.27 -6.85
C ASN A 159 -0.24 13.20 -7.05
N LYS A 160 -0.09 12.42 -8.13
CA LYS A 160 -0.94 11.27 -8.40
C LYS A 160 -0.69 10.31 -7.24
N LEU A 161 -1.62 10.26 -6.30
CA LEU A 161 -1.62 9.22 -5.29
C LEU A 161 -1.58 7.88 -6.03
N ASN A 162 -0.88 6.90 -5.46
CA ASN A 162 -1.02 5.52 -5.90
C ASN A 162 -2.48 5.05 -5.61
N PHE A 163 -2.74 3.76 -5.44
CA PHE A 163 -4.10 3.26 -5.18
C PHE A 163 -4.59 3.50 -3.73
N ALA A 164 -4.27 4.65 -3.14
CA ALA A 164 -4.77 5.11 -1.85
C ALA A 164 -6.25 5.51 -1.94
N ASN A 165 -7.02 5.27 -0.87
CA ASN A 165 -8.45 5.61 -0.82
C ASN A 165 -8.70 7.10 -0.52
N GLU A 166 -7.93 7.69 0.39
CA GLU A 166 -8.22 9.03 0.93
C GLU A 166 -7.00 9.95 0.87
N ALA A 167 -5.89 9.54 1.49
CA ALA A 167 -4.70 10.36 1.62
C ALA A 167 -3.40 9.56 1.44
N GLN A 168 -2.32 10.29 1.21
CA GLN A 168 -0.95 9.77 1.12
C GLN A 168 -0.45 9.19 2.45
N PHE A 169 -0.87 9.80 3.57
CA PHE A 169 -0.55 9.36 4.92
C PHE A 169 -1.83 9.38 5.75
N LEU A 170 -2.04 8.33 6.54
CA LEU A 170 -3.08 8.28 7.56
C LEU A 170 -2.38 8.20 8.92
N LEU A 171 -2.73 9.14 9.80
CA LEU A 171 -2.15 9.24 11.14
C LEU A 171 -3.18 8.79 12.17
N VAL A 172 -2.75 7.95 13.10
CA VAL A 172 -3.53 7.54 14.25
C VAL A 172 -2.64 7.64 15.49
N SER A 173 -3.19 8.10 16.61
CA SER A 173 -2.48 8.18 17.88
C SER A 173 -2.79 6.96 18.76
N GLU A 174 -1.84 6.56 19.62
CA GLU A 174 -2.03 5.46 20.57
C GLU A 174 -3.20 5.74 21.53
N GLU A 175 -3.40 7.00 21.90
CA GLU A 175 -4.50 7.46 22.74
C GLU A 175 -5.85 7.29 22.05
N SER A 176 -5.93 7.60 20.76
CA SER A 176 -7.16 7.43 19.97
C SER A 176 -7.54 5.95 19.82
N VAL A 177 -6.56 5.08 19.59
CA VAL A 177 -6.77 3.63 19.54
C VAL A 177 -7.18 3.09 20.91
N SER A 178 -6.54 3.56 21.98
CA SER A 178 -6.84 3.15 23.35
C SER A 178 -8.25 3.57 23.77
N ASP A 179 -8.66 4.80 23.43
CA ASP A 179 -10.03 5.27 23.69
C ASP A 179 -11.07 4.42 22.94
N LEU A 180 -10.81 4.13 21.66
CA LEU A 180 -11.69 3.27 20.86
C LEU A 180 -11.83 1.88 21.47
N ASN A 181 -10.72 1.24 21.84
CA ASN A 181 -10.73 -0.09 22.46
C ASN A 181 -11.46 -0.10 23.80
N ARG A 182 -11.32 0.97 24.60
CA ARG A 182 -12.08 1.15 25.85
C ARG A 182 -13.58 1.21 25.59
N ARG A 183 -14.02 1.96 24.57
CA ARG A 183 -15.43 2.07 24.18
C ARG A 183 -16.00 0.74 23.71
N LEU A 184 -15.27 0.02 22.85
CA LEU A 184 -15.67 -1.32 22.38
C LEU A 184 -15.83 -2.31 23.54
N SER A 185 -14.87 -2.33 24.46
CA SER A 185 -14.91 -3.20 25.64
C SER A 185 -16.07 -2.85 26.58
N SER A 186 -16.38 -1.56 26.74
CA SER A 186 -17.49 -1.09 27.58
C SER A 186 -18.88 -1.33 26.97
N GLY A 187 -18.98 -1.42 25.64
CA GLY A 187 -20.24 -1.67 24.92
C GLY A 187 -20.72 -3.12 24.97
N CYS A 188 -19.87 -4.09 25.33
CA CYS A 188 -20.22 -5.50 25.42
C CYS A 188 -21.01 -5.91 26.68
N ASN A 189 -21.38 -4.97 27.56
CA ASN A 189 -22.21 -5.24 28.75
C ASN A 189 -23.72 -4.97 28.56
N GLY A 190 -24.20 -4.83 27.32
CA GLY A 190 -25.60 -4.59 27.00
C GLY A 190 -26.29 -5.75 26.28
N ARG A 191 -26.91 -6.66 27.07
CA ARG A 191 -28.06 -7.55 26.78
C ARG A 191 -28.23 -8.13 25.35
N PHE A 192 -28.11 -9.47 25.27
CA PHE A 192 -29.08 -10.28 24.51
C PHE A 192 -30.39 -10.37 25.28
#